data_AF-A0A932WTW7-F1
#
_entry.id   AF-A0A932WTW7-F1
#
_cell.length_a   1.000
_cell.length_b   1.000
_cell.length_c   1.000
_cell.angle_alpha   90.00
_cell.angle_beta   90.00
_cell.angle_gamma   90.00
#
_symmetry.space_group_name_H-M   'P 1'
#
loop_
_entity.id
_entity.type
_entity.pdbx_description
1 polymer ?
#
loop_
_entity_poly.entity_id
_entity_poly.type
_entity_poly.pdbx_seq_one_letter_code
_entity_poly.pdbx_strand_id
1 'polypeptide(L)'
;MAFWLILSLGAMAGLFFSLNADFVGTAQLLIYVGGTLVLLIFGVMLTASGPFVSIKSSAGDLVKSGVAGGLLLTLILITACQVHWESTPAYDEVGVMSAGYNATADGNTTRPLGHAFLGARPDKDLGRPPTDHLSPGYLLPFEIVSVHLLVVLVGAAYLARAKKRKA
;
A
#
# COMPACT_ATOMS: atom_id res chain seq x y z
N MET A 1 -8.81 -14.19 -16.25
CA MET A 1 -7.74 -13.47 -15.53
C MET A 1 -8.29 -12.37 -14.62
N ALA A 2 -9.04 -11.38 -15.12
CA ALA A 2 -9.54 -10.26 -14.29
C ALA A 2 -10.37 -10.68 -13.05
N PHE A 3 -11.24 -11.70 -13.17
CA PHE A 3 -12.06 -12.19 -12.06
C PHE A 3 -11.23 -12.66 -10.84
N TRP A 4 -10.12 -13.35 -11.09
CA TRP A 4 -9.23 -13.83 -10.01
C TRP A 4 -8.51 -12.68 -9.29
N LEU A 5 -8.21 -11.58 -9.99
CA LEU A 5 -7.63 -10.37 -9.38
C LEU A 5 -8.63 -9.62 -8.51
N ILE A 6 -9.88 -9.49 -8.96
CA ILE A 6 -10.96 -8.89 -8.16
C ILE A 6 -11.13 -9.68 -6.87
N LEU A 7 -11.20 -11.01 -6.97
CA LEU A 7 -11.35 -11.88 -5.80
C LEU A 7 -10.15 -11.76 -4.85
N SER A 8 -8.92 -11.78 -5.36
CA SER A 8 -7.71 -11.69 -4.53
C SER A 8 -7.55 -10.33 -3.84
N LEU A 9 -7.70 -9.22 -4.56
CA LEU A 9 -7.57 -7.87 -4.00
C LEU A 9 -8.75 -7.52 -3.08
N GLY A 10 -9.95 -8.00 -3.39
CA GLY A 10 -11.12 -7.88 -2.51
C GLY A 10 -10.97 -8.70 -1.22
N ALA A 11 -10.45 -9.93 -1.31
CA ALA A 11 -10.16 -10.75 -0.14
C ALA A 11 -9.10 -10.10 0.78
N MET A 12 -8.07 -9.47 0.19
CA MET A 12 -7.09 -8.69 0.96
C MET A 12 -7.73 -7.51 1.70
N ALA A 13 -8.64 -6.77 1.06
CA ALA A 13 -9.39 -5.71 1.73
C ALA A 13 -10.23 -6.26 2.90
N GLY A 14 -10.91 -7.38 2.70
CA GLY A 14 -11.65 -8.08 3.75
C GLY A 14 -10.76 -8.51 4.93
N LEU A 15 -9.55 -9.00 4.67
CA LEU A 15 -8.59 -9.39 5.70
C LEU A 15 -8.14 -8.19 6.55
N PHE A 16 -7.99 -7.00 5.96
CA PHE A 16 -7.71 -5.78 6.72
C PHE A 16 -8.87 -5.34 7.61
N PHE A 17 -10.11 -5.45 7.13
CA PHE A 17 -11.27 -5.18 7.98
C PHE A 17 -11.40 -6.19 9.13
N SER A 18 -11.11 -7.47 8.89
CA SER A 18 -11.07 -8.49 9.96
C SER A 18 -10.02 -8.20 11.04
N LEU A 19 -8.98 -7.41 10.72
CA LEU A 19 -7.94 -6.97 11.64
C LEU A 19 -8.25 -5.59 12.28
N ASN A 20 -9.47 -5.05 12.13
CA ASN A 20 -9.86 -3.70 12.57
C ASN A 20 -8.94 -2.58 11.99
N ALA A 21 -8.42 -2.78 10.78
CA ALA A 21 -7.55 -1.83 10.10
C ALA A 21 -8.35 -0.95 9.11
N ASP A 22 -9.30 -0.15 9.61
CA ASP A 22 -10.31 0.53 8.79
C ASP A 22 -9.74 1.45 7.71
N PHE A 23 -8.70 2.23 8.04
CA PHE A 23 -8.06 3.13 7.07
C PHE A 23 -7.44 2.33 5.91
N VAL A 24 -6.68 1.27 6.24
CA VAL A 24 -5.95 0.46 5.25
C VAL A 24 -6.92 -0.40 4.44
N GLY A 25 -7.93 -1.00 5.07
CA GLY A 25 -8.97 -1.77 4.39
C GLY A 25 -9.78 -0.91 3.42
N THR A 26 -10.17 0.30 3.84
CA THR A 26 -10.87 1.25 2.97
C THR A 26 -9.99 1.75 1.84
N ALA A 27 -8.72 2.08 2.11
CA ALA A 27 -7.75 2.47 1.08
C ALA A 27 -7.52 1.34 0.06
N GLN A 28 -7.46 0.08 0.52
CA GLN A 28 -7.34 -1.09 -0.34
C GLN A 28 -8.52 -1.19 -1.32
N LEU A 29 -9.74 -0.96 -0.82
CA LEU A 29 -10.95 -0.99 -1.64
C LEU A 29 -10.98 0.20 -2.61
N LEU A 30 -10.74 1.43 -2.16
CA LEU A 30 -10.82 2.63 -3.01
C LEU A 30 -9.73 2.70 -4.07
N ILE A 31 -8.45 2.52 -3.69
CA ILE A 31 -7.31 2.74 -4.58
C ILE A 31 -7.06 1.51 -5.45
N TYR A 32 -6.99 0.33 -4.85
CA TYR A 32 -6.62 -0.87 -5.58
C TYR A 32 -7.81 -1.46 -6.33
N VAL A 33 -8.87 -1.85 -5.62
CA VAL A 33 -10.05 -2.47 -6.25
C VAL A 33 -10.84 -1.45 -7.08
N GLY A 34 -11.04 -0.23 -6.58
CA GLY A 34 -11.84 0.80 -7.24
C GLY A 34 -11.10 1.55 -8.36
N GLY A 35 -9.84 1.92 -8.14
CA GLY A 35 -9.05 2.70 -9.10
C GLY A 35 -8.23 1.83 -10.05
N THR A 36 -7.14 1.26 -9.55
CA THR A 36 -6.12 0.59 -10.39
C THR A 36 -6.65 -0.63 -11.12
N LEU A 37 -7.47 -1.46 -10.46
CA LEU A 37 -8.02 -2.67 -11.05
C LEU A 37 -9.03 -2.35 -12.15
N VAL A 38 -9.89 -1.34 -11.95
CA VAL A 38 -10.83 -0.89 -12.97
C VAL A 38 -10.10 -0.37 -14.20
N LEU A 39 -9.07 0.48 -14.00
CA LEU A 39 -8.21 0.95 -15.10
C LEU A 39 -7.51 -0.19 -15.82
N LEU A 40 -6.99 -1.18 -15.09
CA LEU A 40 -6.34 -2.37 -15.67
C LEU A 40 -7.32 -3.23 -16.45
N ILE A 41 -8.54 -3.45 -15.94
CA ILE A 41 -9.58 -4.21 -16.63
C ILE A 41 -9.95 -3.51 -17.94
N PHE A 42 -10.19 -2.20 -17.93
CA PHE A 42 -10.44 -1.45 -19.17
C PHE A 42 -9.27 -1.54 -20.14
N GLY A 43 -8.03 -1.37 -19.66
CA GLY A 43 -6.83 -1.45 -20.51
C GLY A 43 -6.66 -2.83 -21.16
N VAL A 44 -6.82 -3.90 -20.38
CA VAL A 44 -6.75 -5.28 -20.89
C VAL A 44 -7.91 -5.58 -21.81
N MET A 45 -9.15 -5.20 -21.49
CA MET A 45 -10.30 -5.42 -22.37
C MET A 45 -10.14 -4.74 -23.73
N LEU A 46 -9.53 -3.55 -23.77
CA LEU A 46 -9.27 -2.82 -25.02
C LEU A 46 -8.05 -3.35 -25.80
N THR A 47 -7.13 -4.06 -25.16
CA THR A 47 -5.83 -4.46 -25.76
C THR A 47 -5.65 -5.98 -25.87
N ALA A 48 -6.55 -6.78 -25.30
CA ALA A 48 -6.46 -8.25 -25.30
C ALA A 48 -6.77 -8.81 -26.69
N SER A 49 -5.81 -8.71 -27.61
CA SER A 49 -5.86 -9.30 -28.94
C SER A 49 -4.43 -9.55 -29.43
N GLY A 50 -3.88 -10.71 -29.09
CA GLY A 50 -2.55 -11.13 -29.55
C GLY A 50 -2.34 -12.64 -29.39
N PRO A 51 -1.66 -13.32 -30.32
CA PRO A 51 -1.33 -14.74 -30.18
C PRO A 51 -0.41 -14.95 -28.98
N PHE A 52 -0.77 -15.85 -28.07
CA PHE A 52 0.10 -16.23 -26.96
C PHE A 52 1.34 -16.93 -27.53
N VAL A 53 2.49 -16.27 -27.49
CA VAL A 53 3.78 -16.89 -27.78
C VAL A 53 4.06 -17.89 -26.67
N SER A 54 3.86 -19.17 -26.97
CA SER A 54 4.20 -20.26 -26.08
C SER A 54 5.72 -20.41 -26.03
N ILE A 55 6.34 -19.76 -25.04
CA ILE A 55 7.75 -19.96 -24.73
C ILE A 55 7.86 -21.32 -24.03
N LYS A 56 8.32 -22.35 -24.76
CA LYS A 56 8.70 -23.62 -24.14
C LYS A 56 9.94 -23.38 -23.29
N SER A 57 9.76 -23.29 -21.97
CA SER A 57 10.87 -23.32 -21.04
C SER A 57 11.48 -24.72 -21.02
N SER A 58 12.80 -24.82 -21.16
CA SER A 58 13.51 -26.08 -21.00
C SER A 58 13.50 -26.49 -19.52
N ALA A 59 13.57 -27.80 -19.24
CA ALA A 59 13.63 -28.32 -17.88
C ALA A 59 14.77 -27.68 -17.05
N GLY A 60 15.88 -27.31 -17.69
CA GLY A 60 16.99 -26.60 -17.04
C GLY A 60 16.66 -25.18 -16.58
N ASP A 61 15.78 -24.47 -17.27
CA ASP A 61 15.38 -23.10 -16.90
C ASP A 61 14.34 -23.13 -15.77
N LEU A 62 13.52 -24.18 -15.71
CA LEU A 62 12.62 -24.44 -14.60
C LEU A 62 13.38 -24.76 -13.31
N VAL A 63 14.49 -25.50 -13.39
CA VAL A 63 15.37 -25.75 -12.24
C VAL A 63 16.07 -24.46 -11.80
N LYS A 64 16.63 -23.66 -12.72
CA LYS A 64 17.30 -22.40 -12.36
C LYS A 64 16.35 -21.39 -11.70
N SER A 65 15.16 -21.19 -12.28
CA SER A 65 14.14 -20.31 -11.71
C SER A 65 13.56 -20.85 -10.40
N GLY A 66 13.42 -22.18 -10.28
CA GLY A 66 13.04 -22.85 -9.04
C GLY A 66 14.07 -22.64 -7.93
N VAL A 67 15.37 -22.76 -8.22
CA VAL A 67 16.44 -22.51 -7.24
C VAL A 67 16.50 -21.03 -6.88
N ALA A 68 16.46 -20.11 -7.85
CA ALA A 68 16.50 -18.68 -7.57
C ALA A 68 15.27 -18.20 -6.79
N GLY A 69 14.08 -18.63 -7.20
CA GLY A 69 12.82 -18.32 -6.53
C GLY A 69 12.73 -18.97 -5.16
N GLY A 70 13.16 -20.23 -5.03
CA GLY A 70 13.22 -20.95 -3.76
C GLY A 70 14.18 -20.30 -2.78
N LEU A 71 15.40 -19.93 -3.20
CA LEU A 71 16.37 -19.24 -2.36
C LEU A 71 15.85 -17.89 -1.88
N LEU A 72 15.21 -17.12 -2.76
CA LEU A 72 14.58 -15.85 -2.40
C LEU A 72 13.40 -16.05 -1.44
N LEU A 73 12.55 -17.06 -1.68
CA LEU A 73 11.45 -17.43 -0.78
C LEU A 73 11.98 -17.84 0.60
N THR A 74 13.01 -18.69 0.65
CA THR A 74 13.63 -19.14 1.90
C THR A 74 14.22 -17.96 2.67
N LEU A 75 14.90 -17.03 1.99
CA LEU A 75 15.42 -15.82 2.62
C LEU A 75 14.28 -14.98 3.23
N ILE A 76 13.17 -14.80 2.51
CA ILE A 76 12.00 -14.06 3.00
C ILE A 76 11.38 -14.77 4.21
N LEU A 77 11.21 -16.09 4.17
CA LEU A 77 10.64 -16.86 5.26
C LEU A 77 11.52 -16.83 6.51
N ILE A 78 12.83 -16.97 6.37
CA ILE A 78 13.78 -16.83 7.49
C ILE A 78 13.63 -15.43 8.09
N THR A 79 13.65 -14.38 7.26
CA THR A 79 13.51 -13.01 7.76
C THR A 79 12.17 -12.81 8.48
N ALA A 80 11.06 -13.28 7.91
CA ALA A 80 9.73 -13.15 8.49
C ALA A 80 9.58 -13.89 9.83
N CYS A 81 10.20 -15.07 9.99
CA CYS A 81 10.18 -15.83 11.23
C CYS A 81 11.14 -15.28 12.29
N GLN A 82 12.21 -14.58 11.90
CA GLN A 82 13.18 -13.98 12.82
C GLN A 82 12.76 -12.59 13.32
N VAL A 83 11.79 -11.95 12.65
CA VAL A 83 11.20 -10.70 13.14
C VAL A 83 10.46 -10.97 14.44
N HIS A 84 10.86 -10.30 15.51
CA HIS A 84 10.18 -10.34 16.80
C HIS A 84 8.92 -9.46 16.73
N TRP A 85 7.81 -10.05 16.29
CA TRP A 85 6.51 -9.38 16.11
C TRP A 85 5.92 -8.81 17.41
N GLU A 86 6.37 -9.29 18.57
CA GLU A 86 5.93 -8.82 19.90
C GLU A 86 6.78 -7.67 20.48
N SER A 87 7.97 -7.41 19.94
CA SER A 87 8.92 -6.43 20.49
C SER A 87 8.63 -4.99 20.05
N THR A 88 7.36 -4.63 20.02
CA THR A 88 6.98 -3.21 20.00
C THR A 88 6.98 -2.79 21.46
N PRO A 89 7.77 -1.77 21.88
CA PRO A 89 7.48 -1.10 23.13
C PRO A 89 6.00 -0.75 23.08
N ALA A 90 5.23 -1.39 23.95
CA ALA A 90 3.85 -1.01 24.13
C ALA A 90 3.87 0.51 24.34
N TYR A 91 2.97 1.22 23.68
CA TYR A 91 2.64 2.59 24.00
C TYR A 91 1.93 2.65 25.37
N ASP A 92 2.36 1.81 26.30
CA ASP A 92 1.96 1.79 27.69
C ASP A 92 2.75 2.92 28.36
N GLU A 93 2.01 3.83 28.97
CA GLU A 93 2.48 4.89 29.87
C GLU A 93 2.87 6.26 29.29
N VAL A 94 2.19 6.73 28.23
CA VAL A 94 1.77 8.15 28.23
C VAL A 94 0.25 8.13 28.18
N GLY A 95 -0.36 8.53 29.31
CA GLY A 95 -1.77 8.31 29.65
C GLY A 95 -2.69 8.21 28.45
N VAL A 96 -3.40 7.09 28.38
CA VAL A 96 -4.52 6.84 27.48
C VAL A 96 -5.60 7.89 27.77
N MET A 97 -5.39 9.12 27.27
CA MET A 97 -6.50 9.83 26.67
C MET A 97 -6.88 8.95 25.50
N SER A 98 -7.87 8.08 25.72
CA SER A 98 -8.71 7.57 24.64
C SER A 98 -9.16 8.80 23.87
N ALA A 99 -8.43 9.15 22.81
CA ALA A 99 -8.63 10.38 22.04
C ALA A 99 -9.81 10.21 21.07
N GLY A 100 -10.88 9.58 21.56
CA GLY A 100 -12.12 9.20 20.91
C GLY A 100 -13.12 8.58 21.91
N TYR A 101 -14.41 8.68 21.59
CA TYR A 101 -15.53 8.13 22.38
C TYR A 101 -15.76 6.62 22.17
N ASN A 102 -15.02 6.00 21.23
CA ASN A 102 -15.18 4.61 20.83
C ASN A 102 -14.12 3.73 21.51
N ALA A 103 -14.42 2.44 21.66
CA ALA A 103 -13.46 1.49 22.22
C ALA A 103 -12.27 1.31 21.27
N THR A 104 -11.09 1.02 21.80
CA THR A 104 -9.87 0.73 21.01
C THR A 104 -10.03 -0.46 20.06
N ALA A 105 -11.07 -1.28 20.27
CA ALA A 105 -11.46 -2.38 19.38
C ALA A 105 -12.19 -1.92 18.10
N ASP A 106 -12.65 -0.67 18.01
CA ASP A 106 -13.58 -0.19 16.97
C ASP A 106 -12.87 0.39 15.72
N GLY A 107 -11.61 0.00 15.44
CA GLY A 107 -10.97 0.28 14.15
C GLY A 107 -10.54 1.73 13.84
N ASN A 108 -10.47 2.61 14.86
CA ASN A 108 -10.19 4.05 14.73
C ASN A 108 -8.76 4.45 14.32
N THR A 109 -8.28 3.94 13.18
CA THR A 109 -6.92 4.16 12.63
C THR A 109 -6.81 5.44 11.80
N THR A 110 -7.92 5.93 11.25
CA THR A 110 -7.93 7.10 10.35
C THR A 110 -7.47 8.39 11.02
N ARG A 111 -7.92 8.66 12.25
CA ARG A 111 -7.62 9.89 12.98
C ARG A 111 -6.12 10.02 13.35
N PRO A 112 -5.47 9.05 14.01
CA PRO A 112 -4.06 9.16 14.33
C PRO A 112 -3.18 9.24 13.08
N LEU A 113 -3.52 8.49 12.03
CA LEU A 113 -2.81 8.56 10.74
C LEU A 113 -2.97 9.94 10.07
N GLY A 114 -4.17 10.51 10.10
CA GLY A 114 -4.43 11.83 9.54
C GLY A 114 -3.59 12.94 10.19
N HIS A 115 -3.50 12.94 11.52
CA HIS A 115 -2.62 13.88 12.22
C HIS A 115 -1.15 13.66 11.86
N ALA A 116 -0.70 12.40 11.83
CA ALA A 116 0.67 12.07 11.46
C ALA A 116 1.04 12.53 10.04
N PHE A 117 0.13 12.47 9.06
CA PHE A 117 0.36 12.99 7.70
C PHE A 117 0.50 14.51 7.64
N LEU A 118 -0.23 15.23 8.49
CA LEU A 118 -0.16 16.69 8.58
C LEU A 118 1.09 17.19 9.34
N GLY A 119 1.96 16.29 9.78
CA GLY A 119 3.15 16.64 10.54
C GLY A 119 2.91 16.77 12.05
N ALA A 120 1.65 16.68 12.50
CA ALA A 120 1.30 16.79 13.90
C ALA A 120 1.25 15.40 14.54
N ARG A 121 2.06 15.15 15.58
CA ARG A 121 1.97 13.93 16.39
C ARG A 121 1.68 14.25 17.85
N PRO A 122 0.47 14.72 18.18
CA PRO A 122 0.12 15.00 19.57
C PRO A 122 0.36 13.79 20.48
N ASP A 123 0.16 12.58 19.95
CA ASP A 123 0.43 11.31 20.62
C ASP A 123 1.88 11.12 21.11
N LYS A 124 2.87 11.75 20.46
CA LYS A 124 4.30 11.63 20.81
C LYS A 124 4.93 12.91 21.36
N ASP A 125 4.30 14.05 21.08
CA ASP A 125 4.86 15.36 21.36
C ASP A 125 4.17 16.06 22.57
N LEU A 126 3.00 15.59 23.02
CA LEU A 126 2.35 16.09 24.24
C LEU A 126 3.12 15.63 25.49
N GLY A 127 3.60 16.58 26.31
CA GLY A 127 4.27 16.31 27.59
C GLY A 127 5.80 16.19 27.51
N ARG A 128 6.39 16.28 26.31
CA ARG A 128 7.86 16.37 26.16
C ARG A 128 8.40 17.77 26.50
N PRO A 129 9.60 17.87 27.09
CA PRO A 129 10.23 19.17 27.33
C PRO A 129 10.50 19.91 26.01
N PRO A 130 10.29 21.23 25.95
CA PRO A 130 10.40 22.03 24.71
C PRO A 130 11.81 22.11 24.09
N THR A 131 12.81 21.50 24.74
CA THR A 131 14.19 21.39 24.23
C THR A 131 14.39 20.18 23.33
N ASP A 132 13.44 19.24 23.30
CA ASP A 132 13.53 18.01 22.51
C ASP A 132 12.93 18.23 21.11
N HIS A 133 13.56 17.67 20.09
CA HIS A 133 13.13 17.83 18.70
C HIS A 133 11.73 17.19 18.52
N LEU A 134 10.76 17.93 17.97
CA LEU A 134 9.44 17.40 17.64
C LEU A 134 9.58 16.15 16.77
N SER A 135 8.76 15.13 17.04
CA SER A 135 8.79 13.90 16.27
C SER A 135 8.47 14.20 14.81
N PRO A 136 9.33 13.85 13.84
CA PRO A 136 9.01 14.07 12.43
C PRO A 136 7.74 13.29 12.06
N GLY A 137 6.70 14.02 11.67
CA GLY A 137 5.53 13.45 11.03
C GLY A 137 5.83 12.93 9.63
N TYR A 138 4.78 12.56 8.90
CA TYR A 138 4.86 12.09 7.52
C TYR A 138 4.63 13.20 6.48
N LEU A 139 4.80 14.46 6.87
CA LEU A 139 4.59 15.61 5.98
C LEU A 139 5.52 15.57 4.76
N LEU A 140 6.82 15.35 4.96
CA LEU A 140 7.80 15.30 3.85
C LEU A 140 7.51 14.15 2.86
N PRO A 141 7.31 12.88 3.30
CA PRO A 141 6.86 11.82 2.40
C PRO A 141 5.55 12.14 1.68
N PHE A 142 4.58 12.77 2.36
CA PHE A 142 3.30 13.16 1.76
C PHE A 142 3.49 14.19 0.65
N GLU A 143 4.33 15.20 0.88
CA GLU A 143 4.67 16.21 -0.14
C GLU A 143 5.30 15.57 -1.37
N ILE A 144 6.30 14.69 -1.18
CA ILE A 144 6.97 13.98 -2.28
C ILE A 144 5.97 13.15 -3.10
N VAL A 145 5.09 12.41 -2.42
CA VAL A 145 4.05 11.61 -3.09
C VAL A 145 3.03 12.48 -3.81
N SER A 146 2.65 13.64 -3.24
CA SER A 146 1.71 14.56 -3.89
C SER A 146 2.29 15.13 -5.20
N VAL A 147 3.57 15.51 -5.20
CA VAL A 147 4.28 15.96 -6.40
C VAL A 147 4.42 14.82 -7.39
N HIS A 148 4.70 13.60 -6.92
CA HIS A 148 4.76 12.42 -7.79
C HIS A 148 3.41 12.15 -8.47
N LEU A 149 2.29 12.20 -7.73
CA LEU A 149 0.95 12.03 -8.29
C LEU A 149 0.59 13.12 -9.30
N LEU A 150 1.00 14.37 -9.04
CA LEU A 150 0.87 15.47 -10.01
C LEU A 150 1.63 15.14 -11.30
N VAL A 151 2.90 14.72 -11.19
CA VAL A 151 3.74 14.36 -12.34
C VAL A 151 3.13 13.19 -13.12
N VAL A 152 2.62 12.16 -12.44
CA VAL A 152 1.95 11.02 -13.06
C VAL A 152 0.70 11.47 -13.82
N LEU A 153 -0.11 12.35 -13.24
CA LEU A 153 -1.33 12.87 -13.89
C LEU A 153 -0.99 13.69 -15.15
N VAL A 154 0.00 14.58 -15.07
CA VAL A 154 0.47 15.34 -16.24
C VAL A 154 1.04 14.40 -17.31
N GLY A 155 1.83 13.40 -16.91
CA GLY A 155 2.38 12.39 -17.82
C GLY A 155 1.32 11.56 -18.53
N ALA A 156 0.31 11.10 -17.80
CA ALA A 156 -0.83 10.37 -18.35
C ALA A 156 -1.65 11.23 -19.32
N ALA A 157 -1.95 12.48 -18.95
CA ALA A 157 -2.68 13.42 -19.80
C ALA A 157 -1.90 13.76 -21.09
N TYR A 158 -0.59 13.96 -20.99
CA TYR A 158 0.28 14.18 -22.14
C TYR A 158 0.28 12.97 -23.08
N LEU A 159 0.39 11.75 -22.56
CA LEU A 159 0.40 10.52 -23.35
C LEU A 159 -0.95 10.24 -24.02
N ALA A 160 -2.05 10.56 -23.35
CA ALA A 160 -3.40 10.42 -23.89
C ALA A 160 -3.68 11.40 -25.05
N ARG A 161 -2.88 12.46 -25.21
CA ARG A 161 -3.09 13.47 -26.24
C ARG A 161 -2.67 12.95 -27.62
N ALA A 162 -3.65 12.52 -28.41
CA ALA A 162 -3.41 12.09 -29.79
C ALA A 162 -2.86 13.25 -30.65
N LYS A 163 -1.73 13.00 -31.33
CA LYS A 163 -1.10 13.96 -32.25
C LYS A 163 -1.95 14.10 -33.51
N LYS A 164 -2.67 15.21 -33.67
CA LYS A 164 -3.30 15.57 -34.96
C LYS A 164 -2.21 15.63 -36.04
N ARG A 165 -2.19 14.66 -36.95
CA ARG A 165 -1.40 14.76 -38.20
C ARG A 165 -1.96 15.95 -38.98
N LYS A 166 -1.11 16.94 -39.25
CA LYS A 166 -1.42 17.96 -40.25
C LYS A 166 -1.41 17.24 -41.60
N ALA A 167 -2.58 17.23 -42.25
CA ALA A 167 -2.73 16.85 -43.66
C ALA A 167 -2.22 17.98 -44.54
#